data_AF-A0A834J9L0-F1
#
_entry.id   AF-A0A834J9L0-F1
#
_cell.length_a   1.000
_cell.length_b   1.000
_cell.length_c   1.000
_cell.angle_alpha   90.00
_cell.angle_beta   90.00
_cell.angle_gamma   90.00
#
_symmetry.space_group_name_H-M   'P 1'
#
loop_
_entity.id
_entity.type
_entity.pdbx_description
1 polymer ?
#
loop_
_entity_poly.entity_id
_entity_poly.type
_entity_poly.pdbx_seq_one_letter_code
_entity_poly.pdbx_strand_id
1 'polypeptide(L)'
;MDDDRCIKKAKLENVQNLKEGEAEILVTHKNVFYNPVQEFNRDLSIAVLSLFAKDQTNVSEQNNISKHTVVNKLNGESCSKSDGITILEALSATGLRSIRYAKEIEGIKEIIANDISAEAVKAIKLNIQHNGVGHLVKPSHEDATMIMYQNRRKGFHAVDLDPYGCPSIFLDAAVQCVTNGGILLVTATDMAVLAGNSPETCYVKYGAIALKTKACHEMALRILLQHIASHAGRYGRYIVPLLSISVDFYIRVFVKVFVSQLKCKDNASKTGLVYQCTGCESFNIQPLNTKKSNKFCKPHVTVDQHCKHCRHKHYIGGPIWIGLLHDQDFVSRLLSSLDNLKLETKQRIKGVLTMIHEEIDSPLYYTSDRLMSIIKCSTPPMVLIRSALLNAGYNVSYSHANKFSIKTDAPNDVIWDIVRAWEKHHPVKREKFNADNPALVILDTPSTINISFTVHPKANPISRQSGLSRFPENPAENWGPGTRAKTMIDVTMIESKKIKNQGKFKQKNKMLKDQRMENKDDNERTNTDLSSSNQDI
;
A
#
# COMPACT_ATOMS: atom_id res chain seq x y z
N MET A 1 -58.41 31.63 -32.87
CA MET A 1 -57.72 32.05 -31.64
C MET A 1 -57.49 30.79 -30.85
N ASP A 2 -56.48 30.04 -31.25
CA ASP A 2 -55.97 28.84 -30.60
C ASP A 2 -54.45 29.05 -30.57
N ASP A 3 -53.86 29.13 -29.38
CA ASP A 3 -52.40 29.19 -29.24
C ASP A 3 -51.96 28.04 -28.34
N ASP A 4 -51.85 26.89 -29.00
CA ASP A 4 -51.27 25.64 -28.53
C ASP A 4 -49.74 25.83 -28.38
N ARG A 5 -49.25 26.06 -27.17
CA ARG A 5 -47.79 26.08 -26.88
C ARG A 5 -47.40 24.97 -25.93
N CYS A 6 -47.32 23.79 -26.52
CA CYS A 6 -46.19 22.85 -26.46
C CYS A 6 -45.26 23.03 -25.23
N ILE A 7 -45.61 22.34 -24.14
CA ILE A 7 -44.68 22.01 -23.05
C ILE A 7 -43.62 21.08 -23.65
N LYS A 8 -42.44 21.65 -23.96
CA LYS A 8 -41.26 20.86 -24.32
C LYS A 8 -40.93 19.93 -23.16
N LYS A 9 -41.23 18.63 -23.34
CA LYS A 9 -40.64 17.52 -22.58
C LYS A 9 -39.13 17.80 -22.43
N ALA A 10 -38.68 18.06 -21.20
CA ALA A 10 -37.27 17.98 -20.88
C ALA A 10 -36.77 16.61 -21.35
N LYS A 11 -35.74 16.59 -22.19
CA LYS A 11 -35.08 15.36 -22.65
C LYS A 11 -34.79 14.51 -21.42
N LEU A 12 -35.29 13.28 -21.37
CA LEU A 12 -34.80 12.28 -20.44
C LEU A 12 -33.29 12.19 -20.65
N GLU A 13 -32.52 12.75 -19.72
CA GLU A 13 -31.08 12.55 -19.67
C GLU A 13 -30.84 11.05 -19.42
N ASN A 14 -29.99 10.41 -20.23
CA ASN A 14 -29.62 9.02 -20.06
C ASN A 14 -28.87 8.86 -18.72
N VAL A 15 -29.61 8.62 -17.64
CA VAL A 15 -29.04 8.25 -16.33
C VAL A 15 -28.52 6.82 -16.46
N GLN A 16 -27.20 6.66 -16.38
CA GLN A 16 -26.59 5.34 -16.33
C GLN A 16 -26.61 4.86 -14.88
N ASN A 17 -27.27 3.73 -14.64
CA ASN A 17 -27.23 3.05 -13.36
C ASN A 17 -25.97 2.18 -13.30
N LEU A 18 -25.20 2.33 -12.24
CA LEU A 18 -24.05 1.48 -11.97
C LEU A 18 -24.24 0.78 -10.64
N LYS A 19 -24.11 -0.54 -10.65
CA LYS A 19 -24.18 -1.37 -9.45
C LYS A 19 -22.79 -1.85 -9.05
N GLU A 20 -22.49 -1.79 -7.77
CA GLU A 20 -21.31 -2.41 -7.16
C GLU A 20 -21.68 -2.93 -5.77
N GLY A 21 -21.51 -4.24 -5.55
CA GLY A 21 -22.05 -4.88 -4.35
C GLY A 21 -23.57 -4.68 -4.25
N GLU A 22 -24.03 -4.23 -3.09
CA GLU A 22 -25.47 -3.98 -2.85
C GLU A 22 -25.89 -2.54 -3.18
N ALA A 23 -24.95 -1.67 -3.54
CA ALA A 23 -25.21 -0.27 -3.86
C ALA A 23 -25.44 -0.06 -5.36
N GLU A 24 -26.37 0.84 -5.68
CA GLU A 24 -26.62 1.30 -7.06
C GLU A 24 -26.50 2.83 -7.10
N ILE A 25 -25.64 3.37 -7.96
CA ILE A 25 -25.46 4.81 -8.10
C ILE A 25 -25.99 5.30 -9.45
N LEU A 26 -26.67 6.45 -9.40
CA LEU A 26 -27.16 7.19 -10.55
C LEU A 26 -26.05 8.13 -11.03
N VAL A 27 -25.51 7.86 -12.22
CA VAL A 27 -24.52 8.73 -12.84
C VAL A 27 -25.25 9.68 -13.79
N THR A 28 -25.60 10.86 -13.28
CA THR A 28 -26.42 11.85 -14.00
C THR A 28 -25.61 12.73 -14.96
N HIS A 29 -24.27 12.80 -14.80
CA HIS A 29 -23.40 13.60 -15.66
C HIS A 29 -22.05 12.92 -15.93
N LYS A 30 -21.41 13.26 -17.08
CA LYS A 30 -20.02 12.88 -17.46
C LYS A 30 -18.93 13.30 -16.45
N ASN A 31 -19.29 13.96 -15.35
CA ASN A 31 -18.37 14.61 -14.42
C ASN A 31 -18.33 13.99 -13.01
N VAL A 32 -19.12 12.94 -12.73
CA VAL A 32 -19.11 12.32 -11.40
C VAL A 32 -18.11 11.17 -11.38
N PHE A 33 -17.18 11.20 -10.42
CA PHE A 33 -16.09 10.23 -10.38
C PHE A 33 -16.55 8.86 -9.90
N TYR A 34 -16.37 7.86 -10.75
CA TYR A 34 -16.39 6.45 -10.40
C TYR A 34 -15.16 5.77 -11.01
N ASN A 35 -14.50 4.92 -10.23
CA ASN A 35 -13.39 4.11 -10.72
C ASN A 35 -13.61 2.64 -10.35
N PRO A 36 -13.91 1.75 -11.32
CA PRO A 36 -14.12 0.32 -11.05
C PRO A 36 -12.87 -0.35 -10.49
N VAL A 37 -11.68 0.19 -10.77
CA VAL A 37 -10.42 -0.34 -10.22
C VAL A 37 -10.35 -0.25 -8.68
N GLN A 38 -11.14 0.64 -8.08
CA GLN A 38 -11.19 0.81 -6.62
C GLN A 38 -12.20 -0.12 -5.93
N GLU A 39 -12.84 -1.04 -6.65
CA GLU A 39 -13.77 -2.01 -6.07
C GLU A 39 -13.09 -2.87 -4.99
N PHE A 40 -11.89 -3.40 -5.27
CA PHE A 40 -11.11 -4.14 -4.28
C PHE A 40 -10.83 -3.31 -3.01
N ASN A 41 -10.58 -2.00 -3.16
CA ASN A 41 -10.36 -1.10 -2.01
C ASN A 41 -11.64 -0.98 -1.16
N ARG A 42 -12.79 -0.80 -1.82
CA ARG A 42 -14.10 -0.69 -1.17
C ARG A 42 -14.51 -1.99 -0.49
N ASP A 43 -14.38 -3.13 -1.17
CA ASP A 43 -14.62 -4.46 -0.59
C ASP A 43 -13.74 -4.74 0.62
N LEU A 44 -12.44 -4.42 0.54
CA LEU A 44 -11.53 -4.59 1.68
C LEU A 44 -11.95 -3.71 2.86
N SER A 45 -12.43 -2.51 2.58
CA SER A 45 -12.91 -1.59 3.63
C SER A 45 -14.16 -2.15 4.30
N ILE A 46 -15.07 -2.76 3.55
CA ILE A 46 -16.26 -3.43 4.08
C ILE A 46 -15.86 -4.62 4.96
N ALA A 47 -14.91 -5.44 4.51
CA ALA A 47 -14.41 -6.57 5.29
C ALA A 47 -13.81 -6.10 6.63
N VAL A 48 -12.93 -5.10 6.59
CA VAL A 48 -12.27 -4.56 7.78
C VAL A 48 -13.27 -3.88 8.72
N LEU A 49 -14.18 -3.05 8.20
CA LEU A 49 -15.16 -2.35 9.02
C LEU A 49 -16.23 -3.31 9.59
N SER A 50 -16.60 -4.37 8.87
CA SER A 50 -17.50 -5.41 9.38
C SER A 50 -16.91 -6.13 10.59
N LEU A 51 -15.62 -6.51 10.52
CA LEU A 51 -14.94 -7.11 11.67
C LEU A 51 -14.79 -6.09 12.81
N PHE A 52 -14.41 -4.85 12.50
CA PHE A 52 -14.28 -3.79 13.51
C PHE A 52 -15.61 -3.47 14.21
N ALA A 53 -16.72 -3.40 13.49
CA ALA A 53 -18.05 -3.16 14.06
C ALA A 53 -18.43 -4.27 15.06
N LYS A 54 -18.21 -5.53 14.67
CA LYS A 54 -18.41 -6.70 15.54
C LYS A 54 -17.52 -6.67 16.79
N ASP A 55 -16.27 -6.25 16.65
CA ASP A 55 -15.37 -6.10 17.81
C ASP A 55 -15.89 -5.02 18.78
N GLN A 56 -16.44 -3.91 18.27
CA GLN A 56 -16.98 -2.83 19.11
C GLN A 56 -18.26 -3.23 19.85
N THR A 57 -19.14 -4.02 19.22
CA THR A 57 -20.34 -4.53 19.88
C THR A 57 -19.97 -5.48 21.02
N ASN A 58 -19.03 -6.42 20.78
CA ASN A 58 -18.59 -7.40 21.77
C ASN A 58 -17.94 -6.73 23.00
N VAL A 59 -17.10 -5.70 22.79
CA VAL A 59 -16.48 -4.94 23.89
C VAL A 59 -17.54 -4.20 24.71
N SER A 60 -18.57 -3.66 24.06
CA SER A 60 -19.67 -2.97 24.74
C SER A 60 -20.47 -3.94 25.62
N GLU A 61 -20.75 -5.15 25.12
CA GLU A 61 -21.45 -6.19 25.86
C GLU A 61 -20.65 -6.68 27.08
N GLN A 62 -19.35 -6.95 26.93
CA GLN A 62 -18.49 -7.38 28.03
C GLN A 62 -18.36 -6.32 29.13
N ASN A 63 -18.28 -5.04 28.75
CA ASN A 63 -18.26 -3.92 29.71
C ASN A 63 -19.60 -3.78 30.44
N ASN A 64 -20.73 -4.04 29.77
CA ASN A 64 -22.05 -4.01 30.40
C ASN A 64 -22.24 -5.15 31.39
N ILE A 65 -21.77 -6.37 31.08
CA ILE A 65 -21.77 -7.52 32.01
C ILE A 65 -20.91 -7.23 33.25
N SER A 66 -19.71 -6.67 33.04
CA SER A 66 -18.80 -6.31 34.13
C SER A 66 -19.38 -5.22 35.05
N LYS A 67 -20.12 -4.24 34.50
CA LYS A 67 -20.84 -3.22 35.27
C LYS A 67 -22.05 -3.79 36.01
N HIS A 68 -22.81 -4.71 35.41
CA HIS A 68 -23.94 -5.37 36.07
C HIS A 68 -23.53 -6.22 37.29
N THR A 69 -22.29 -6.70 37.33
CA THR A 69 -21.78 -7.46 38.48
C THR A 69 -21.41 -6.55 39.68
N VAL A 70 -21.16 -5.26 39.44
CA VAL A 70 -20.77 -4.28 40.48
C VAL A 70 -21.94 -3.38 40.92
N VAL A 71 -22.96 -3.18 40.07
CA VAL A 71 -24.08 -2.23 40.32
C VAL A 71 -25.37 -2.96 40.71
N ASN A 72 -25.28 -3.93 41.63
CA ASN A 72 -26.46 -4.50 42.31
C ASN A 72 -26.70 -3.83 43.68
N LYS A 73 -26.54 -2.50 43.75
CA LYS A 73 -27.10 -1.64 44.79
C LYS A 73 -27.25 -0.22 44.25
N LEU A 74 -28.51 0.16 44.05
CA LEU A 74 -29.07 1.51 43.90
C LEU A 74 -29.21 2.06 42.47
N ASN A 75 -30.49 2.16 42.10
CA ASN A 75 -31.16 2.97 41.09
C ASN A 75 -31.11 2.50 39.64
N GLY A 76 -32.30 2.09 39.18
CA GLY A 76 -32.60 1.73 37.81
C GLY A 76 -32.61 2.96 36.91
N GLU A 77 -31.60 3.04 36.06
CA GLU A 77 -31.69 3.70 34.77
C GLU A 77 -31.38 2.65 33.70
N SER A 78 -32.24 2.58 32.70
CA SER A 78 -32.20 1.61 31.60
C SER A 78 -30.86 1.63 30.85
N CYS A 79 -30.19 0.48 30.85
CA CYS A 79 -28.93 0.22 30.13
C CYS A 79 -29.11 0.47 28.62
N SER A 80 -28.37 1.42 28.03
CA SER A 80 -28.38 1.63 26.58
C SER A 80 -27.74 0.44 25.86
N LYS A 81 -28.47 -0.11 24.88
CA LYS A 81 -27.94 -1.04 23.88
C LYS A 81 -26.78 -0.37 23.14
N SER A 82 -25.79 -1.13 22.66
CA SER A 82 -24.66 -0.56 21.91
C SER A 82 -25.18 0.24 20.74
N ASP A 83 -24.94 1.55 20.75
CA ASP A 83 -25.55 2.53 19.85
C ASP A 83 -25.06 2.42 18.38
N GLY A 84 -24.29 1.38 18.02
CA GLY A 84 -23.66 1.20 16.72
C GLY A 84 -22.43 2.11 16.50
N ILE A 85 -21.67 1.85 15.44
CA ILE A 85 -20.49 2.64 15.07
C ILE A 85 -20.85 3.84 14.21
N THR A 86 -20.11 4.94 14.38
CA THR A 86 -20.23 6.16 13.57
C THR A 86 -19.06 6.24 12.60
N ILE A 87 -19.35 6.52 11.33
CA ILE A 87 -18.36 6.51 10.25
C ILE A 87 -18.35 7.87 9.55
N LEU A 88 -17.16 8.38 9.24
CA LEU A 88 -16.99 9.51 8.33
C LEU A 88 -16.27 9.04 7.07
N GLU A 89 -16.93 9.18 5.92
CA GLU A 89 -16.26 9.19 4.62
C GLU A 89 -15.94 10.65 4.26
N ALA A 90 -14.68 11.05 4.40
CA ALA A 90 -14.32 12.46 4.34
C ALA A 90 -14.32 13.05 2.91
N LEU A 91 -14.11 12.19 1.89
CA LEU A 91 -14.09 12.55 0.46
C LEU A 91 -14.94 11.54 -0.34
N SER A 92 -16.23 11.81 -0.44
CA SER A 92 -17.23 10.79 -0.79
C SER A 92 -17.61 10.73 -2.28
N ALA A 93 -17.36 11.80 -3.05
CA ALA A 93 -17.71 11.90 -4.47
C ALA A 93 -19.18 11.53 -4.76
N THR A 94 -19.44 10.29 -5.20
CA THR A 94 -20.80 9.79 -5.49
C THR A 94 -21.58 9.36 -4.26
N GLY A 95 -20.94 9.14 -3.11
CA GLY A 95 -21.55 8.47 -1.96
C GLY A 95 -21.46 6.95 -1.99
N LEU A 96 -20.87 6.35 -3.05
CA LEU A 96 -20.90 4.90 -3.26
C LEU A 96 -20.40 4.11 -2.05
N ARG A 97 -19.23 4.48 -1.51
CA ARG A 97 -18.61 3.78 -0.38
C ARG A 97 -19.47 3.90 0.88
N SER A 98 -19.98 5.08 1.21
CA SER A 98 -20.94 5.26 2.32
C SER A 98 -22.23 4.45 2.14
N ILE A 99 -22.78 4.37 0.93
CA ILE A 99 -23.98 3.58 0.65
C ILE A 99 -23.70 2.09 0.81
N ARG A 100 -22.56 1.61 0.31
CA ARG A 100 -22.12 0.22 0.52
C ARG A 100 -21.93 -0.07 2.00
N TYR A 101 -21.32 0.84 2.77
CA TYR A 101 -21.21 0.68 4.22
C TYR A 101 -22.58 0.53 4.88
N ALA A 102 -23.55 1.37 4.54
CA ALA A 102 -24.89 1.29 5.10
C ALA A 102 -25.64 -0.01 4.76
N LYS A 103 -25.37 -0.61 3.59
CA LYS A 103 -26.05 -1.82 3.13
C LYS A 103 -25.36 -3.12 3.51
N GLU A 104 -24.04 -3.11 3.63
CA GLU A 104 -23.22 -4.32 3.71
C GLU A 104 -22.58 -4.52 5.09
N ILE A 105 -22.69 -3.55 6.01
CA ILE A 105 -22.11 -3.60 7.36
C ILE A 105 -23.21 -3.48 8.41
N GLU A 106 -23.28 -4.47 9.29
CA GLU A 106 -24.17 -4.46 10.45
C GLU A 106 -23.61 -3.60 11.59
N GLY A 107 -24.48 -3.12 12.48
CA GLY A 107 -24.08 -2.38 13.68
C GLY A 107 -23.63 -0.94 13.41
N ILE A 108 -24.08 -0.33 12.32
CA ILE A 108 -23.85 1.10 12.03
C ILE A 108 -24.91 1.97 12.67
N LYS A 109 -24.47 3.07 13.30
CA LYS A 109 -25.31 4.13 13.85
C LYS A 109 -25.62 5.21 12.81
N GLU A 110 -24.55 5.73 12.22
CA GLU A 110 -24.57 6.93 11.39
C GLU A 110 -23.33 6.93 10.50
N ILE A 111 -23.51 7.27 9.23
CA ILE A 111 -22.43 7.52 8.28
C ILE A 111 -22.58 8.95 7.78
N ILE A 112 -21.50 9.72 7.83
CA ILE A 112 -21.44 11.03 7.17
C ILE A 112 -20.67 10.88 5.86
N ALA A 113 -21.36 11.14 4.75
CA ALA A 113 -20.80 11.18 3.41
C ALA A 113 -20.49 12.64 3.04
N ASN A 114 -19.21 13.04 3.14
CA ASN A 114 -18.78 14.41 2.95
C ASN A 114 -18.09 14.63 1.60
N ASP A 115 -18.38 15.76 0.94
CA ASP A 115 -17.58 16.24 -0.18
C ASP A 115 -17.56 17.78 -0.22
N ILE A 116 -16.49 18.35 -0.77
CA ILE A 116 -16.33 19.81 -0.94
C ILE A 116 -17.07 20.32 -2.19
N SER A 117 -17.37 19.45 -3.16
CA SER A 117 -18.12 19.83 -4.36
C SER A 117 -19.63 19.79 -4.10
N ALA A 118 -20.30 20.91 -4.34
CA ALA A 118 -21.76 20.98 -4.27
C ALA A 118 -22.44 19.99 -5.24
N GLU A 119 -21.86 19.73 -6.41
CA GLU A 119 -22.32 18.73 -7.38
C GLU A 119 -22.18 17.31 -6.84
N ALA A 120 -21.04 16.99 -6.21
CA ALA A 120 -20.85 15.71 -5.53
C ALA A 120 -21.89 15.52 -4.42
N VAL A 121 -22.16 16.54 -3.61
CA VAL A 121 -23.19 16.47 -2.55
C VAL A 121 -24.60 16.30 -3.11
N LYS A 122 -24.92 16.90 -4.26
CA LYS A 122 -26.18 16.64 -4.96
C LYS A 122 -26.28 15.16 -5.39
N ALA A 123 -25.20 14.59 -5.93
CA ALA A 123 -25.13 13.19 -6.29
C ALA A 123 -25.26 12.27 -5.06
N ILE A 124 -24.58 12.59 -3.95
CA ILE A 124 -24.70 11.86 -2.68
C ILE A 124 -26.16 11.84 -2.22
N LYS A 125 -26.84 13.01 -2.19
CA LYS A 125 -28.26 13.10 -1.81
C LYS A 125 -29.15 12.22 -2.67
N LEU A 126 -28.99 12.30 -3.99
CA LEU A 126 -29.75 11.52 -4.95
C LEU A 126 -29.52 10.00 -4.75
N ASN A 127 -28.27 9.59 -4.60
CA ASN A 127 -27.91 8.19 -4.42
C ASN A 127 -28.36 7.64 -3.06
N ILE A 128 -28.30 8.43 -1.99
CA ILE A 128 -28.86 8.05 -0.68
C ILE A 128 -30.35 7.75 -0.79
N GLN A 129 -31.10 8.63 -1.48
CA GLN A 129 -32.53 8.43 -1.70
C GLN A 129 -32.81 7.21 -2.57
N HIS A 130 -32.09 7.06 -3.68
CA HIS A 130 -32.21 5.92 -4.61
C HIS A 130 -32.00 4.57 -3.90
N ASN A 131 -31.07 4.52 -2.94
CA ASN A 131 -30.75 3.30 -2.20
C ASN A 131 -31.57 3.10 -0.91
N GLY A 132 -32.42 4.06 -0.52
CA GLY A 132 -33.23 3.96 0.70
C GLY A 132 -32.43 4.02 2.01
N VAL A 133 -31.20 4.55 2.01
CA VAL A 133 -30.28 4.51 3.16
C VAL A 133 -30.24 5.80 3.98
N GLY A 134 -31.18 6.72 3.77
CA GLY A 134 -31.20 8.04 4.43
C GLY A 134 -31.37 8.01 5.96
N HIS A 135 -31.77 6.87 6.52
CA HIS A 135 -31.83 6.66 7.96
C HIS A 135 -30.45 6.43 8.60
N LEU A 136 -29.44 6.01 7.82
CA LEU A 136 -28.06 5.80 8.27
C LEU A 136 -27.09 6.82 7.68
N VAL A 137 -27.24 7.18 6.40
CA VAL A 137 -26.28 8.01 5.66
C VAL A 137 -26.77 9.45 5.57
N LYS A 138 -25.93 10.39 6.03
CA LYS A 138 -26.17 11.82 5.98
C LYS A 138 -25.18 12.51 5.04
N PRO A 139 -25.65 13.28 4.05
CA PRO A 139 -24.77 14.07 3.18
C PRO A 139 -24.22 15.28 3.94
N SER A 140 -22.96 15.65 3.65
CA SER A 140 -22.32 16.86 4.16
C SER A 140 -21.60 17.61 3.05
N HIS A 141 -21.69 18.95 3.07
CA HIS A 141 -21.01 19.84 2.14
C HIS A 141 -20.00 20.70 2.91
N GLU A 142 -18.83 20.13 3.17
CA GLU A 142 -17.79 20.78 3.94
C GLU A 142 -16.40 20.43 3.40
N ASP A 143 -15.42 21.27 3.70
CA ASP A 143 -14.03 20.87 3.59
C ASP A 143 -13.75 19.69 4.55
N ALA A 144 -13.05 18.66 4.06
CA ALA A 144 -12.78 17.45 4.81
C ALA A 144 -12.05 17.73 6.14
N THR A 145 -11.13 18.71 6.18
CA THR A 145 -10.44 19.09 7.42
C THR A 145 -11.38 19.81 8.38
N MET A 146 -12.29 20.65 7.88
CA MET A 146 -13.24 21.39 8.69
C MET A 146 -14.24 20.47 9.40
N ILE A 147 -14.87 19.54 8.68
CA ILE A 147 -15.83 18.61 9.29
C ILE A 147 -15.18 17.72 10.35
N MET A 148 -13.94 17.26 10.09
CA MET A 148 -13.18 16.50 11.08
C MET A 148 -12.84 17.36 12.30
N TYR A 149 -12.47 18.63 12.09
CA TYR A 149 -12.19 19.56 13.18
C TYR A 149 -13.40 19.94 14.02
N GLN A 150 -14.57 20.13 13.41
CA GLN A 150 -15.84 20.33 14.10
C GLN A 150 -16.22 19.13 14.99
N ASN A 151 -15.81 17.93 14.59
CA ASN A 151 -16.15 16.68 15.27
C ASN A 151 -15.03 16.11 16.16
N ARG A 152 -13.98 16.87 16.52
CA ARG A 152 -12.90 16.36 17.41
C ARG A 152 -13.40 15.91 18.78
N ARG A 153 -14.46 16.54 19.30
CA ARG A 153 -15.05 16.22 20.62
C ARG A 153 -16.03 15.05 20.56
N LYS A 154 -16.96 15.07 19.58
CA LYS A 154 -17.94 13.98 19.37
C LYS A 154 -17.23 12.70 18.93
N GLY A 155 -16.31 12.86 17.98
CA GLY A 155 -15.51 11.80 17.39
C GLY A 155 -16.30 10.87 16.45
N PHE A 156 -15.55 10.13 15.64
CA PHE A 156 -16.03 9.01 14.84
C PHE A 156 -15.35 7.71 15.26
N HIS A 157 -16.09 6.60 15.19
CA HIS A 157 -15.52 5.28 15.43
C HIS A 157 -14.63 4.85 14.25
N ALA A 158 -15.00 5.23 13.02
CA ALA A 158 -14.20 5.03 11.83
C ALA A 158 -14.11 6.31 10.98
N VAL A 159 -12.92 6.60 10.44
CA VAL A 159 -12.72 7.67 9.46
C VAL A 159 -12.03 7.07 8.23
N ASP A 160 -12.59 7.30 7.04
CA ASP A 160 -11.99 6.90 5.77
C ASP A 160 -11.50 8.11 4.98
N LEU A 161 -10.19 8.11 4.72
CA LEU A 161 -9.49 9.07 3.89
C LEU A 161 -9.05 8.40 2.59
N ASP A 162 -9.78 8.65 1.51
CA ASP A 162 -9.47 8.16 0.17
C ASP A 162 -9.30 9.31 -0.84
N PRO A 163 -8.31 10.21 -0.65
CA PRO A 163 -8.08 11.31 -1.56
C PRO A 163 -7.34 10.86 -2.83
N TYR A 164 -7.41 11.69 -3.87
CA TYR A 164 -6.46 11.55 -4.97
C TYR A 164 -5.09 12.05 -4.58
N GLY A 165 -4.12 11.16 -4.70
CA GLY A 165 -2.72 11.45 -4.44
C GLY A 165 -2.40 11.30 -2.97
N CYS A 166 -2.12 12.43 -2.31
CA CYS A 166 -1.50 12.46 -0.99
C CYS A 166 -2.53 12.75 0.12
N PRO A 167 -2.59 11.96 1.20
CA PRO A 167 -3.52 12.18 2.32
C PRO A 167 -3.01 13.15 3.39
N SER A 168 -1.77 13.61 3.31
CA SER A 168 -1.07 14.29 4.42
C SER A 168 -1.83 15.48 5.02
N ILE A 169 -2.44 16.32 4.18
CA ILE A 169 -3.14 17.54 4.65
C ILE A 169 -4.37 17.25 5.52
N PHE A 170 -4.89 16.02 5.47
CA PHE A 170 -6.07 15.59 6.21
C PHE A 170 -5.70 14.93 7.55
N LEU A 171 -4.45 14.52 7.74
CA LEU A 171 -4.06 13.64 8.84
C LEU A 171 -4.18 14.29 10.21
N ASP A 172 -3.82 15.57 10.37
CA ASP A 172 -3.96 16.28 11.64
C ASP A 172 -5.41 16.28 12.15
N ALA A 173 -6.37 16.50 11.25
CA ALA A 173 -7.79 16.48 11.58
C ALA A 173 -8.30 15.07 11.85
N ALA A 174 -7.90 14.11 11.02
CA ALA A 174 -8.34 12.73 11.14
C ALA A 174 -7.87 12.06 12.44
N VAL A 175 -6.60 12.18 12.80
CA VAL A 175 -6.09 11.58 14.05
C VAL A 175 -6.71 12.22 15.29
N GLN A 176 -7.30 13.41 15.18
CA GLN A 176 -7.99 14.09 16.27
C GLN A 176 -9.48 13.75 16.35
N CYS A 177 -10.15 13.52 15.23
CA CYS A 177 -11.59 13.18 15.23
C CYS A 177 -11.88 11.69 15.34
N VAL A 178 -10.90 10.80 15.18
CA VAL A 178 -11.08 9.38 15.53
C VAL A 178 -11.19 9.22 17.05
N THR A 179 -12.15 8.43 17.52
CA THR A 179 -12.34 8.10 18.94
C THR A 179 -11.19 7.27 19.51
N ASN A 180 -11.06 7.19 20.84
CA ASN A 180 -10.06 6.32 21.46
C ASN A 180 -10.40 4.84 21.18
N GLY A 181 -9.49 4.13 20.50
CA GLY A 181 -9.74 2.78 20.00
C GLY A 181 -10.51 2.71 18.69
N GLY A 182 -10.81 3.87 18.09
CA GLY A 182 -11.38 3.98 16.75
C GLY A 182 -10.37 3.62 15.65
N ILE A 183 -10.86 3.44 14.43
CA ILE A 183 -10.08 3.04 13.26
C ILE A 183 -9.96 4.19 12.25
N LEU A 184 -8.78 4.34 11.66
CA LEU A 184 -8.49 5.24 10.57
C LEU A 184 -8.06 4.42 9.35
N LEU A 185 -8.75 4.64 8.23
CA LEU A 185 -8.49 4.02 6.94
C LEU A 185 -7.87 5.10 6.04
N VAL A 186 -6.66 4.89 5.54
CA VAL A 186 -5.95 5.89 4.74
C VAL A 186 -5.45 5.28 3.45
N THR A 187 -5.85 5.85 2.32
CA THR A 187 -5.31 5.54 1.00
C THR A 187 -4.37 6.65 0.53
N ALA A 188 -3.26 6.26 -0.11
CA ALA A 188 -2.40 7.15 -0.87
C ALA A 188 -2.20 6.59 -2.27
N THR A 189 -2.44 7.42 -3.29
CA THR A 189 -2.35 7.03 -4.71
C THR A 189 -1.18 7.70 -5.44
N ASP A 190 -0.39 8.56 -4.78
CA ASP A 190 0.77 9.23 -5.38
C ASP A 190 2.05 8.37 -5.28
N MET A 191 1.93 7.09 -5.67
CA MET A 191 3.01 6.11 -5.62
C MET A 191 4.26 6.51 -6.41
N ALA A 192 4.16 7.38 -7.42
CA ALA A 192 5.34 7.91 -8.09
C ALA A 192 6.28 8.65 -7.11
N VAL A 193 5.73 9.42 -6.17
CA VAL A 193 6.49 10.12 -5.13
C VAL A 193 7.00 9.12 -4.09
N LEU A 194 6.10 8.28 -3.57
CA LEU A 194 6.42 7.31 -2.51
C LEU A 194 7.37 6.18 -2.96
N ALA A 195 7.44 5.89 -4.27
CA ALA A 195 8.37 4.91 -4.83
C ALA A 195 9.76 5.49 -5.16
N GLY A 196 10.03 6.75 -4.76
CA GLY A 196 11.36 7.36 -4.83
C GLY A 196 11.71 8.06 -6.14
N ASN A 197 10.73 8.44 -6.99
CA ASN A 197 11.05 9.22 -8.20
C ASN A 197 11.37 10.70 -7.90
N SER A 198 10.82 11.24 -6.81
CA SER A 198 10.91 12.66 -6.45
C SER A 198 11.14 12.79 -4.94
N PRO A 199 12.38 12.60 -4.47
CA PRO A 199 12.71 12.57 -3.04
C PRO A 199 12.36 13.88 -2.32
N GLU A 200 12.61 15.03 -2.95
CA GLU A 200 12.23 16.35 -2.42
C GLU A 200 10.73 16.52 -2.28
N THR A 201 9.96 16.03 -3.26
CA THR A 201 8.49 16.03 -3.19
C THR A 201 7.98 15.09 -2.09
N CYS A 202 8.64 13.94 -1.90
CA CYS A 202 8.32 13.01 -0.81
C CYS A 202 8.56 13.66 0.55
N TYR A 203 9.65 14.42 0.70
CA TYR A 203 9.94 15.14 1.93
C TYR A 203 8.88 16.19 2.26
N VAL A 204 8.50 17.02 1.28
CA VAL A 204 7.47 18.06 1.48
C VAL A 204 6.13 17.45 1.87
N LYS A 205 5.75 16.32 1.25
CA LYS A 205 4.45 15.69 1.50
C LYS A 205 4.39 14.82 2.75
N TYR A 206 5.45 14.05 3.02
CA TYR A 206 5.43 12.97 4.02
C TYR A 206 6.47 13.16 5.14
N GLY A 207 7.33 14.16 5.05
CA GLY A 207 8.45 14.36 5.98
C GLY A 207 9.48 13.23 5.93
N ALA A 208 9.63 12.57 4.78
CA ALA A 208 10.54 11.45 4.57
C ALA A 208 11.13 11.44 3.15
N ILE A 209 12.29 10.81 2.99
CA ILE A 209 12.96 10.58 1.71
C ILE A 209 12.69 9.14 1.26
N ALA A 210 11.87 8.96 0.22
CA ALA A 210 11.68 7.67 -0.42
C ALA A 210 12.90 7.32 -1.29
N LEU A 211 13.35 6.06 -1.21
CA LEU A 211 14.40 5.53 -2.07
C LEU A 211 13.79 4.73 -3.22
N LYS A 212 14.42 4.80 -4.39
CA LYS A 212 14.03 4.03 -5.57
C LYS A 212 14.58 2.60 -5.49
N THR A 213 13.93 1.77 -4.67
CA THR A 213 14.39 0.40 -4.34
C THR A 213 13.44 -0.66 -4.92
N LYS A 214 13.82 -1.94 -4.89
CA LYS A 214 12.91 -3.05 -5.22
C LYS A 214 11.82 -3.27 -4.17
N ALA A 215 12.06 -2.79 -2.95
CA ALA A 215 11.11 -2.75 -1.85
C ALA A 215 10.37 -1.41 -1.73
N CYS A 216 10.32 -0.60 -2.80
CA CYS A 216 9.74 0.73 -2.76
C CYS A 216 8.26 0.75 -2.34
N HIS A 217 7.49 -0.29 -2.68
CA HIS A 217 6.09 -0.43 -2.27
C HIS A 217 5.94 -0.67 -0.77
N GLU A 218 6.78 -1.52 -0.16
CA GLU A 218 6.80 -1.67 1.30
C GLU A 218 7.34 -0.40 1.98
N MET A 219 8.38 0.22 1.40
CA MET A 219 8.91 1.49 1.90
C MET A 219 7.82 2.58 1.90
N ALA A 220 6.99 2.64 0.87
CA ALA A 220 5.84 3.55 0.79
C ALA A 220 4.84 3.33 1.92
N LEU A 221 4.47 2.07 2.21
CA LEU A 221 3.62 1.72 3.36
C LEU A 221 4.24 2.20 4.67
N ARG A 222 5.54 1.98 4.84
CA ARG A 222 6.27 2.38 6.05
C ARG A 222 6.42 3.89 6.18
N ILE A 223 6.57 4.63 5.08
CA ILE A 223 6.54 6.10 5.06
C ILE A 223 5.15 6.62 5.46
N LEU A 224 4.08 6.05 4.90
CA LEU A 224 2.73 6.47 5.25
C LEU A 224 2.43 6.22 6.74
N LEU A 225 2.80 5.05 7.28
CA LEU A 225 2.64 4.74 8.70
C LEU A 225 3.42 5.68 9.62
N GLN A 226 4.69 5.97 9.30
CA GLN A 226 5.48 6.90 10.14
C GLN A 226 4.87 8.30 10.10
N HIS A 227 4.33 8.71 8.94
CA HIS A 227 3.70 9.99 8.78
C HIS A 227 2.43 10.09 9.64
N ILE A 228 1.54 9.09 9.59
CA ILE A 228 0.36 9.03 10.45
C ILE A 228 0.76 9.00 11.94
N ALA A 229 1.77 8.21 12.31
CA ALA A 229 2.26 8.12 13.69
C ALA A 229 2.82 9.47 14.19
N SER A 230 3.53 10.21 13.33
CA SER A 230 4.05 11.54 13.62
C SER A 230 2.94 12.56 13.86
N HIS A 231 1.89 12.54 13.02
CA HIS A 231 0.70 13.36 13.22
C HIS A 231 -0.03 13.01 14.53
N ALA A 232 -0.29 11.73 14.80
CA ALA A 232 -0.95 11.30 16.03
C ALA A 232 -0.15 11.68 17.29
N GLY A 233 1.18 11.52 17.24
CA GLY A 233 2.08 11.77 18.37
C GLY A 233 2.02 13.20 18.91
N ARG A 234 1.83 14.20 18.04
CA ARG A 234 1.71 15.63 18.41
C ARG A 234 0.51 15.89 19.34
N TYR A 235 -0.50 15.04 19.29
CA TYR A 235 -1.74 15.18 20.06
C TYR A 235 -1.84 14.17 21.22
N GLY A 236 -0.73 13.55 21.63
CA GLY A 236 -0.73 12.55 22.70
C GLY A 236 -1.44 11.25 22.31
N ARG A 237 -1.51 10.97 21.00
CA ARG A 237 -2.12 9.77 20.44
C ARG A 237 -1.08 8.88 19.75
N TYR A 238 -1.32 7.57 19.74
CA TYR A 238 -0.47 6.61 19.07
C TYR A 238 -1.31 5.70 18.18
N ILE A 239 -0.66 5.14 17.16
CA ILE A 239 -1.30 4.23 16.22
C ILE A 239 -0.89 2.77 16.47
N VAL A 240 -1.80 1.86 16.13
CA VAL A 240 -1.53 0.43 16.00
C VAL A 240 -1.94 0.02 14.58
N PRO A 241 -0.98 -0.29 13.70
CA PRO A 241 -1.29 -0.82 12.37
C PRO A 241 -1.99 -2.17 12.47
N LEU A 242 -3.16 -2.29 11.82
CA LEU A 242 -3.92 -3.54 11.72
C LEU A 242 -3.60 -4.26 10.41
N LEU A 243 -3.58 -3.50 9.31
CA LEU A 243 -3.38 -4.03 7.97
C LEU A 243 -2.78 -2.92 7.09
N SER A 244 -1.82 -3.29 6.23
CA SER A 244 -1.15 -2.37 5.32
C SER A 244 -1.00 -3.07 3.97
N ILE A 245 -1.52 -2.50 2.90
CA ILE A 245 -1.56 -3.18 1.60
C ILE A 245 -1.04 -2.29 0.49
N SER A 246 -0.17 -2.85 -0.35
CA SER A 246 0.18 -2.26 -1.65
C SER A 246 -0.53 -3.05 -2.73
N VAL A 247 -1.50 -2.43 -3.41
CA VAL A 247 -2.30 -3.10 -4.45
C VAL A 247 -2.48 -2.18 -5.65
N ASP A 248 -2.24 -2.74 -6.83
CA ASP A 248 -2.28 -2.05 -8.13
C ASP A 248 -1.36 -0.82 -8.18
N PHE A 249 -1.90 0.37 -7.92
CA PHE A 249 -1.21 1.66 -8.02
C PHE A 249 -1.38 2.54 -6.78
N TYR A 250 -1.92 1.99 -5.70
CA TYR A 250 -2.10 2.70 -4.45
C TYR A 250 -1.63 1.85 -3.27
N ILE A 251 -1.40 2.53 -2.15
CA ILE A 251 -1.24 1.89 -0.87
C ILE A 251 -2.42 2.26 0.03
N ARG A 252 -2.81 1.33 0.90
CA ARG A 252 -3.85 1.56 1.90
C ARG A 252 -3.45 0.99 3.25
N VAL A 253 -3.65 1.76 4.31
CA VAL A 253 -3.34 1.35 5.68
C VAL A 253 -4.58 1.50 6.56
N PHE A 254 -4.73 0.56 7.49
CA PHE A 254 -5.78 0.51 8.48
C PHE A 254 -5.12 0.55 9.84
N VAL A 255 -5.38 1.59 10.63
CA VAL A 255 -4.73 1.79 11.92
C VAL A 255 -5.75 2.08 13.01
N LYS A 256 -5.58 1.50 14.20
CA LYS A 256 -6.33 1.96 15.38
C LYS A 256 -5.61 3.15 15.99
N VAL A 257 -6.37 4.13 16.46
CA VAL A 257 -5.84 5.33 17.13
C VAL A 257 -6.22 5.28 18.60
N PHE A 258 -5.23 5.45 19.48
CA PHE A 258 -5.42 5.41 20.93
C PHE A 258 -4.81 6.64 21.60
N VAL A 259 -5.34 7.01 22.76
CA VAL A 259 -4.82 8.11 23.59
C VAL A 259 -3.83 7.55 24.61
N SER A 260 -2.57 7.97 24.55
CA SER A 260 -1.57 7.71 25.60
C SER A 260 -0.28 8.48 25.29
N GLN A 261 -0.02 9.55 26.05
CA GLN A 261 1.22 10.32 25.91
C GLN A 261 2.48 9.48 26.16
N LEU A 262 2.39 8.47 27.02
CA LEU A 262 3.51 7.58 27.31
C LEU A 262 3.85 6.72 26.10
N LYS A 263 2.85 6.06 25.49
CA LYS A 263 3.07 5.21 24.31
C LYS A 263 3.49 5.99 23.07
N CYS A 264 3.13 7.27 22.95
CA CYS A 264 3.65 8.14 21.87
C CYS A 264 5.18 8.19 21.84
N LYS A 265 5.85 8.08 23.00
CA LYS A 265 7.32 8.11 23.08
C LYS A 265 7.95 6.89 22.38
N ASP A 266 7.24 5.77 22.31
CA ASP A 266 7.69 4.58 21.61
C ASP A 266 7.78 4.79 20.08
N ASN A 267 7.11 5.81 19.51
CA ASN A 267 7.17 6.10 18.07
C ASN A 267 8.60 6.25 17.57
N ALA A 268 9.48 6.92 18.32
CA ALA A 268 10.87 7.09 17.92
C ALA A 268 11.64 5.76 17.81
N SER A 269 11.27 4.75 18.60
CA SER A 269 11.84 3.40 18.51
C SER A 269 11.23 2.54 17.40
N LYS A 270 10.08 2.98 16.86
CA LYS A 270 9.37 2.35 15.73
C LYS A 270 9.57 3.10 14.43
N THR A 271 10.47 4.06 14.41
CA THR A 271 10.84 4.84 13.22
C THR A 271 12.34 4.74 13.00
N GLY A 272 12.79 4.57 11.76
CA GLY A 272 14.21 4.43 11.44
C GLY A 272 14.60 4.97 10.07
N LEU A 273 15.91 5.19 9.89
CA LEU A 273 16.53 5.56 8.63
C LEU A 273 16.99 4.30 7.88
N VAL A 274 16.97 4.35 6.55
CA VAL A 274 17.44 3.28 5.68
C VAL A 274 18.74 3.72 5.02
N TYR A 275 19.80 2.95 5.22
CA TYR A 275 21.06 3.10 4.52
C TYR A 275 21.15 2.03 3.45
N GLN A 276 20.98 2.40 2.18
CA GLN A 276 21.03 1.46 1.06
C GLN A 276 22.29 1.67 0.22
N CYS A 277 23.07 0.61 0.04
CA CYS A 277 24.27 0.66 -0.79
C CYS A 277 23.92 0.93 -2.26
N THR A 278 24.66 1.84 -2.90
CA THR A 278 24.43 2.19 -4.32
C THR A 278 24.98 1.15 -5.31
N GLY A 279 25.89 0.27 -4.86
CA GLY A 279 26.45 -0.80 -5.69
C GLY A 279 25.68 -2.10 -5.57
N CYS A 280 25.71 -2.70 -4.38
CA CYS A 280 25.13 -4.03 -4.13
C CYS A 280 23.67 -4.00 -3.65
N GLU A 281 23.11 -2.81 -3.37
CA GLU A 281 21.74 -2.64 -2.86
C GLU A 281 21.45 -3.27 -1.49
N SER A 282 22.47 -3.83 -0.81
CA SER A 282 22.37 -4.19 0.60
C SER A 282 21.92 -2.99 1.41
N PHE A 283 21.01 -3.22 2.35
CA PHE A 283 20.48 -2.17 3.21
C PHE A 283 20.68 -2.47 4.68
N ASN A 284 20.79 -1.40 5.47
CA ASN A 284 20.77 -1.44 6.93
C ASN A 284 19.73 -0.44 7.42
N ILE A 285 19.08 -0.75 8.53
CA ILE A 285 18.03 0.10 9.10
C ILE A 285 18.47 0.53 10.48
N GLN A 286 18.52 1.84 10.69
CA GLN A 286 18.92 2.45 11.95
C GLN A 286 17.69 3.07 12.63
N PRO A 287 17.21 2.51 13.76
CA PRO A 287 16.17 3.15 14.56
C PRO A 287 16.58 4.56 15.01
N LEU A 288 15.63 5.50 15.07
CA LEU A 288 15.87 6.84 15.59
C LEU A 288 16.06 6.86 17.12
N ASN A 289 15.64 5.79 17.80
CA ASN A 289 15.79 5.61 19.24
C ASN A 289 15.83 4.10 19.55
N THR A 290 16.50 3.72 20.62
CA THR A 290 16.50 2.33 21.12
C THR A 290 15.96 2.30 22.54
N LYS A 291 15.29 1.20 22.93
CA LYS A 291 14.73 1.03 24.27
C LYS A 291 15.51 -0.07 24.99
N LYS A 292 16.24 0.28 26.05
CA LYS A 292 16.95 -0.68 26.92
C LYS A 292 16.40 -0.53 28.34
N SER A 293 15.92 -1.62 28.93
CA SER A 293 15.37 -1.64 30.31
C SER A 293 14.38 -0.50 30.58
N ASN A 294 13.41 -0.30 29.67
CA ASN A 294 12.41 0.78 29.69
C ASN A 294 12.93 2.23 29.61
N LYS A 295 14.22 2.44 29.37
CA LYS A 295 14.81 3.76 29.10
C LYS A 295 15.08 3.94 27.61
N PHE A 296 14.79 5.14 27.11
CA PHE A 296 15.10 5.54 25.74
C PHE A 296 16.56 5.95 25.62
N CYS A 297 17.25 5.47 24.60
CA CYS A 297 18.67 5.68 24.37
C CYS A 297 18.91 6.22 22.95
N LYS A 298 19.77 7.24 22.86
CA LYS A 298 20.22 7.82 21.59
C LYS A 298 20.91 6.73 20.76
N PRO A 299 20.59 6.58 19.46
CA PRO A 299 21.23 5.57 18.62
C PRO A 299 22.65 6.01 18.24
N HIS A 300 23.54 5.05 18.04
CA HIS A 300 24.83 5.26 17.38
C HIS A 300 24.67 5.03 15.87
N VAL A 301 25.56 5.61 15.07
CA VAL A 301 25.61 5.33 13.63
C VAL A 301 25.99 3.86 13.42
N THR A 302 25.24 3.14 12.59
CA THR A 302 25.40 1.69 12.40
C THR A 302 26.06 1.30 11.07
N VAL A 303 26.42 2.28 10.23
CA VAL A 303 27.06 2.04 8.93
C VAL A 303 28.28 2.93 8.73
N ASP A 304 29.29 2.37 8.07
CA ASP A 304 30.45 3.12 7.61
C ASP A 304 30.15 3.95 6.35
N GLN A 305 31.08 4.82 5.98
CA GLN A 305 30.99 5.62 4.74
C GLN A 305 30.84 4.74 3.48
N HIS A 306 31.49 3.56 3.48
CA HIS A 306 31.51 2.62 2.37
C HIS A 306 30.94 1.27 2.79
N CYS A 307 30.17 0.65 1.90
CA CYS A 307 29.56 -0.66 2.14
C CYS A 307 30.63 -1.74 2.32
N LYS A 308 30.48 -2.54 3.37
CA LYS A 308 31.39 -3.66 3.66
C LYS A 308 31.43 -4.72 2.56
N HIS A 309 30.35 -4.87 1.78
CA HIS A 309 30.21 -5.93 0.76
C HIS A 309 30.77 -5.55 -0.61
N CYS A 310 30.76 -4.27 -0.98
CA CYS A 310 31.16 -3.84 -2.32
C CYS A 310 31.85 -2.49 -2.39
N ARG A 311 32.18 -1.87 -1.24
CA ARG A 311 32.91 -0.60 -1.10
C ARG A 311 32.25 0.65 -1.71
N HIS A 312 31.04 0.54 -2.22
CA HIS A 312 30.27 1.69 -2.70
C HIS A 312 29.63 2.47 -1.55
N LYS A 313 29.25 3.72 -1.82
CA LYS A 313 28.56 4.59 -0.85
C LYS A 313 27.12 4.12 -0.57
N HIS A 314 26.48 4.75 0.40
CA HIS A 314 25.07 4.52 0.74
C HIS A 314 24.21 5.73 0.38
N TYR A 315 23.00 5.48 -0.14
CA TYR A 315 21.90 6.42 -0.04
C TYR A 315 21.30 6.37 1.37
N ILE A 316 20.79 7.51 1.83
CA ILE A 316 20.05 7.63 3.08
C ILE A 316 18.58 7.91 2.73
N GLY A 317 17.68 7.09 3.26
CA GLY A 317 16.24 7.22 3.11
C GLY A 317 15.51 7.21 4.44
N GLY A 318 14.22 7.53 4.38
CA GLY A 318 13.33 7.62 5.53
C GLY A 318 13.21 9.04 6.10
N PRO A 319 12.75 9.20 7.36
CA PRO A 319 12.39 8.12 8.26
C PRO A 319 11.26 7.23 7.72
N ILE A 320 11.28 5.94 8.08
CA ILE A 320 10.24 4.96 7.77
C ILE A 320 9.78 4.27 9.06
N TRP A 321 8.56 3.75 9.08
CA TRP A 321 8.07 2.89 10.16
C TRP A 321 8.78 1.54 10.12
N ILE A 322 9.44 1.17 11.21
CA ILE A 322 10.19 -0.10 11.35
C ILE A 322 9.49 -1.10 12.28
N GLY A 323 8.35 -0.73 12.87
CA GLY A 323 7.49 -1.67 13.59
C GLY A 323 6.65 -2.55 12.65
N LEU A 324 5.74 -3.30 13.26
CA LEU A 324 4.77 -4.17 12.59
C LEU A 324 3.95 -3.39 11.55
N LEU A 325 3.77 -3.99 10.38
CA LEU A 325 2.85 -3.51 9.34
C LEU A 325 1.41 -4.00 9.52
N HIS A 326 1.27 -5.14 10.21
CA HIS A 326 0.02 -5.88 10.36
C HIS A 326 -0.12 -6.38 11.79
N ASP A 327 -1.36 -6.49 12.23
CA ASP A 327 -1.74 -7.25 13.40
C ASP A 327 -2.15 -8.66 12.91
N GLN A 328 -1.35 -9.68 13.23
CA GLN A 328 -1.56 -11.04 12.72
C GLN A 328 -2.84 -11.69 13.26
N ASP A 329 -3.25 -11.36 14.49
CA ASP A 329 -4.54 -11.81 15.04
C ASP A 329 -5.70 -11.18 14.25
N PHE A 330 -5.62 -9.87 14.00
CA PHE A 330 -6.61 -9.17 13.19
C PHE A 330 -6.70 -9.75 11.77
N VAL A 331 -5.57 -10.02 11.11
CA VAL A 331 -5.54 -10.62 9.76
C VAL A 331 -6.15 -12.03 9.76
N SER A 332 -5.86 -12.85 10.78
CA SER A 332 -6.41 -14.21 10.91
C SER A 332 -7.93 -14.20 11.11
N ARG A 333 -8.44 -13.32 11.97
CA ARG A 333 -9.88 -13.12 12.16
C ARG A 333 -10.55 -12.56 10.91
N LEU A 334 -9.88 -11.63 10.20
CA LEU A 334 -10.38 -11.08 8.95
C LEU A 334 -10.51 -12.17 7.89
N LEU A 335 -9.48 -13.00 7.69
CA LEU A 335 -9.52 -14.18 6.80
C LEU A 335 -10.68 -15.12 7.13
N SER A 336 -10.88 -15.42 8.41
CA SER A 336 -11.95 -16.31 8.88
C SER A 336 -13.35 -15.70 8.67
N SER A 337 -13.46 -14.38 8.67
CA SER A 337 -14.73 -13.68 8.48
C SER A 337 -15.16 -13.54 7.01
N LEU A 338 -14.23 -13.68 6.06
CA LEU A 338 -14.49 -13.40 4.63
C LEU A 338 -15.59 -14.27 4.03
N ASP A 339 -15.72 -15.52 4.47
CA ASP A 339 -16.70 -16.46 3.89
C ASP A 339 -18.15 -16.05 4.22
N ASN A 340 -18.34 -15.27 5.30
CA ASN A 340 -19.64 -14.71 5.68
C ASN A 340 -20.01 -13.43 4.93
N LEU A 341 -19.09 -12.87 4.13
CA LEU A 341 -19.29 -11.62 3.40
C LEU A 341 -19.50 -11.89 1.90
N LYS A 342 -20.46 -11.16 1.32
CA LYS A 342 -20.72 -11.15 -0.12
C LYS A 342 -19.92 -10.02 -0.76
N LEU A 343 -18.68 -10.33 -1.17
CA LEU A 343 -17.77 -9.37 -1.82
C LEU A 343 -17.39 -9.89 -3.20
N GLU A 344 -17.46 -9.03 -4.22
CA GLU A 344 -17.13 -9.39 -5.61
C GLU A 344 -15.64 -9.78 -5.73
N THR A 345 -14.76 -9.08 -5.02
CA THR A 345 -13.32 -9.33 -5.00
C THR A 345 -12.85 -10.27 -3.90
N LYS A 346 -13.76 -11.04 -3.26
CA LYS A 346 -13.46 -11.92 -2.11
C LYS A 346 -12.24 -12.82 -2.32
N GLN A 347 -12.15 -13.50 -3.46
CA GLN A 347 -11.03 -14.42 -3.74
C GLN A 347 -9.69 -13.68 -3.83
N ARG A 348 -9.71 -12.47 -4.40
CA ARG A 348 -8.54 -11.59 -4.47
C ARG A 348 -8.11 -11.15 -3.07
N ILE A 349 -9.06 -10.75 -2.22
CA ILE A 349 -8.80 -10.36 -0.83
C ILE A 349 -8.22 -11.55 -0.05
N LYS A 350 -8.84 -12.74 -0.17
CA LYS A 350 -8.36 -13.97 0.48
C LYS A 350 -6.91 -14.28 0.08
N GLY A 351 -6.58 -14.18 -1.21
CA GLY A 351 -5.22 -14.38 -1.71
C GLY A 351 -4.20 -13.41 -1.12
N VAL A 352 -4.51 -12.10 -1.12
CA VAL A 352 -3.64 -11.05 -0.57
C VAL A 352 -3.49 -11.19 0.96
N LEU A 353 -4.57 -11.43 1.69
CA LEU A 353 -4.51 -11.59 3.15
C LEU A 353 -3.77 -12.86 3.55
N THR A 354 -3.89 -13.95 2.80
CA THR A 354 -3.12 -15.17 3.05
C THR A 354 -1.62 -14.91 2.85
N MET A 355 -1.24 -14.14 1.83
CA MET A 355 0.15 -13.72 1.62
C MET A 355 0.68 -12.90 2.79
N ILE A 356 -0.12 -11.97 3.31
CA ILE A 356 0.22 -11.14 4.47
C ILE A 356 0.34 -11.97 5.75
N HIS A 357 -0.52 -12.97 5.92
CA HIS A 357 -0.47 -13.88 7.07
C HIS A 357 0.78 -14.79 7.04
N GLU A 358 1.30 -15.11 5.85
CA GLU A 358 2.57 -15.82 5.69
C GLU A 358 3.81 -14.89 5.75
N GLU A 359 3.62 -13.58 5.73
CA GLU A 359 4.70 -12.59 5.64
C GLU A 359 5.38 -12.40 7.00
N ILE A 360 6.70 -12.56 7.06
CA ILE A 360 7.44 -12.36 8.32
C ILE A 360 7.56 -10.88 8.68
N ASP A 361 7.72 -10.61 9.98
CA ASP A 361 8.02 -9.28 10.48
C ASP A 361 9.52 -8.95 10.36
N SER A 362 9.92 -8.56 9.15
CA SER A 362 11.24 -7.99 8.88
C SER A 362 11.06 -6.76 7.98
N PRO A 363 11.70 -5.61 8.21
CA PRO A 363 11.50 -4.47 7.33
C PRO A 363 12.20 -4.61 5.96
N LEU A 364 11.41 -4.36 4.90
CA LEU A 364 11.84 -4.41 3.50
C LEU A 364 12.22 -5.82 3.04
N TYR A 365 12.66 -5.95 1.79
CA TYR A 365 13.02 -7.24 1.20
C TYR A 365 14.01 -7.05 0.04
N TYR A 366 14.69 -8.14 -0.32
CA TYR A 366 15.46 -8.25 -1.57
C TYR A 366 14.60 -8.83 -2.69
N THR A 367 15.05 -8.74 -3.94
CA THR A 367 14.48 -9.53 -5.02
C THR A 367 15.52 -10.41 -5.67
N SER A 368 15.16 -11.67 -5.94
CA SER A 368 16.10 -12.69 -6.44
C SER A 368 16.74 -12.27 -7.77
N ASP A 369 15.93 -11.74 -8.69
CA ASP A 369 16.37 -11.26 -10.00
C ASP A 369 17.39 -10.12 -9.86
N ARG A 370 17.19 -9.23 -8.89
CA ARG A 370 18.05 -8.07 -8.71
C ARG A 370 19.40 -8.46 -8.13
N LEU A 371 19.41 -9.30 -7.09
CA LEU A 371 20.65 -9.82 -6.50
C LEU A 371 21.53 -10.49 -7.57
N MET A 372 20.93 -11.34 -8.41
CA MET A 372 21.67 -12.07 -9.44
C MET A 372 22.09 -11.17 -10.61
N SER A 373 21.30 -10.14 -10.94
CA SER A 373 21.67 -9.16 -11.97
C SER A 373 22.92 -8.34 -11.61
N ILE A 374 23.15 -8.08 -10.31
CA ILE A 374 24.32 -7.33 -9.84
C ILE A 374 25.60 -8.09 -10.20
N ILE A 375 25.58 -9.42 -9.99
CA ILE A 375 26.71 -10.30 -10.32
C ILE A 375 26.60 -10.95 -11.70
N LYS A 376 25.66 -10.52 -12.56
CA LYS A 376 25.41 -11.10 -13.90
C LYS A 376 25.30 -12.64 -13.93
N CYS A 377 24.70 -13.25 -12.90
CA CYS A 377 24.53 -14.70 -12.77
C CYS A 377 23.10 -15.13 -13.13
N SER A 378 22.92 -16.42 -13.42
CA SER A 378 21.60 -17.02 -13.63
C SER A 378 20.77 -16.99 -12.35
N THR A 379 19.45 -16.76 -12.47
CA THR A 379 18.58 -16.70 -11.29
C THR A 379 18.22 -18.10 -10.82
N PRO A 380 18.52 -18.50 -9.56
CA PRO A 380 18.08 -19.78 -9.03
C PRO A 380 16.55 -19.83 -8.88
N PRO A 381 15.95 -21.03 -8.98
CA PRO A 381 14.56 -21.22 -8.57
C PRO A 381 14.32 -20.72 -7.14
N MET A 382 13.23 -19.98 -6.93
CA MET A 382 12.92 -19.36 -5.64
C MET A 382 12.85 -20.38 -4.47
N VAL A 383 12.44 -21.62 -4.76
CA VAL A 383 12.43 -22.72 -3.78
C VAL A 383 13.84 -23.01 -3.25
N LEU A 384 14.88 -22.93 -4.09
CA LEU A 384 16.26 -23.19 -3.67
C LEU A 384 16.82 -22.04 -2.81
N ILE A 385 16.56 -20.78 -3.18
CA ILE A 385 16.96 -19.64 -2.33
C ILE A 385 16.32 -19.74 -0.96
N ARG A 386 15.01 -20.02 -0.92
CA ARG A 386 14.27 -20.18 0.33
C ARG A 386 14.80 -21.36 1.14
N SER A 387 15.13 -22.48 0.48
CA SER A 387 15.74 -23.64 1.14
C SER A 387 17.10 -23.29 1.75
N ALA A 388 17.95 -22.57 1.02
CA ALA A 388 19.23 -22.11 1.53
C ALA A 388 19.12 -21.23 2.78
N LEU A 389 18.19 -20.28 2.79
CA LEU A 389 17.90 -19.44 3.97
C LEU A 389 17.42 -20.27 5.16
N LEU A 390 16.46 -21.17 4.92
CA LEU A 390 15.88 -22.01 5.97
C LEU A 390 16.91 -23.00 6.55
N ASN A 391 17.71 -23.63 5.70
CA ASN A 391 18.80 -24.54 6.10
C ASN A 391 19.90 -23.79 6.87
N ALA A 392 20.12 -22.51 6.58
CA ALA A 392 21.03 -21.64 7.33
C ALA A 392 20.44 -21.11 8.65
N GLY A 393 19.21 -21.51 9.00
CA GLY A 393 18.56 -21.15 10.28
C GLY A 393 17.78 -19.83 10.26
N TYR A 394 17.55 -19.24 9.09
CA TYR A 394 16.84 -17.97 8.94
C TYR A 394 15.40 -18.16 8.45
N ASN A 395 14.53 -17.23 8.82
CA ASN A 395 13.15 -17.21 8.35
C ASN A 395 13.05 -16.51 7.00
N VAL A 396 12.12 -16.96 6.16
CA VAL A 396 11.90 -16.34 4.84
C VAL A 396 10.45 -16.43 4.39
N SER A 397 9.90 -15.31 3.95
CA SER A 397 8.61 -15.21 3.28
C SER A 397 8.72 -14.50 1.94
N TYR A 398 7.63 -14.51 1.20
CA TYR A 398 7.38 -13.49 0.20
C TYR A 398 6.82 -12.25 0.92
N SER A 399 6.90 -11.10 0.28
CA SER A 399 6.08 -9.94 0.56
C SER A 399 4.92 -9.86 -0.43
N HIS A 400 3.73 -9.51 0.06
CA HIS A 400 2.58 -9.27 -0.81
C HIS A 400 2.84 -8.16 -1.85
N ALA A 401 3.82 -7.29 -1.60
CA ALA A 401 4.17 -6.18 -2.47
C ALA A 401 4.98 -6.57 -3.73
N ASN A 402 5.59 -7.76 -3.79
CA ASN A 402 6.40 -8.19 -4.95
C ASN A 402 6.55 -9.72 -5.05
N LYS A 403 6.26 -10.29 -6.23
CA LYS A 403 6.34 -11.75 -6.49
C LYS A 403 7.74 -12.38 -6.43
N PHE A 404 8.79 -11.59 -6.61
CA PHE A 404 10.18 -12.04 -6.56
C PHE A 404 10.87 -11.68 -5.24
N SER A 405 10.10 -11.25 -4.25
CA SER A 405 10.62 -10.83 -2.95
C SER A 405 11.21 -12.00 -2.16
N ILE A 406 12.30 -11.69 -1.47
CA ILE A 406 12.95 -12.50 -0.45
C ILE A 406 12.93 -11.63 0.80
N LYS A 407 11.92 -11.83 1.64
CA LYS A 407 11.78 -11.15 2.91
C LYS A 407 12.31 -12.06 4.00
N THR A 408 13.35 -11.64 4.72
CA THR A 408 14.09 -12.51 5.63
C THR A 408 14.68 -11.72 6.80
N ASP A 409 14.95 -12.42 7.90
CA ASP A 409 15.73 -11.92 9.05
C ASP A 409 17.23 -12.21 8.91
N ALA A 410 17.66 -12.81 7.79
CA ALA A 410 19.06 -13.05 7.49
C ALA A 410 19.85 -11.75 7.30
N PRO A 411 21.07 -11.64 7.87
CA PRO A 411 21.93 -10.50 7.63
C PRO A 411 22.45 -10.50 6.19
N ASN A 412 22.88 -9.32 5.74
CA ASN A 412 23.38 -9.12 4.37
C ASN A 412 24.54 -10.07 4.01
N ASP A 413 25.38 -10.44 4.98
CA ASP A 413 26.48 -11.40 4.77
C ASP A 413 25.97 -12.76 4.27
N VAL A 414 24.89 -13.25 4.88
CA VAL A 414 24.27 -14.53 4.53
C VAL A 414 23.60 -14.47 3.16
N ILE A 415 22.94 -13.36 2.83
CA ILE A 415 22.36 -13.14 1.49
C ILE A 415 23.44 -13.25 0.41
N TRP A 416 24.59 -12.60 0.62
CA TRP A 416 25.70 -12.68 -0.32
C TRP A 416 26.42 -14.03 -0.30
N ASP A 417 26.44 -14.76 0.83
CA ASP A 417 26.95 -16.12 0.87
C ASP A 417 26.13 -17.08 0.02
N ILE A 418 24.80 -16.95 0.04
CA ILE A 418 23.92 -17.74 -0.82
C ILE A 418 24.20 -17.44 -2.29
N VAL A 419 24.35 -16.15 -2.64
CA VAL A 419 24.67 -15.73 -4.01
C VAL A 419 26.03 -16.30 -4.46
N ARG A 420 27.07 -16.21 -3.61
CA ARG A 420 28.40 -16.79 -3.87
C ARG A 420 28.35 -18.31 -4.05
N ALA A 421 27.63 -19.00 -3.16
CA ALA A 421 27.49 -20.45 -3.24
C ALA A 421 26.78 -20.88 -4.53
N TRP A 422 25.78 -20.14 -4.99
CA TRP A 422 25.13 -20.39 -6.27
C TRP A 422 26.07 -20.17 -7.45
N GLU A 423 26.85 -19.08 -7.43
CA GLU A 423 27.83 -18.76 -8.47
C GLU A 423 28.91 -19.83 -8.62
N LYS A 424 29.37 -20.46 -7.54
CA LYS A 424 30.30 -21.61 -7.61
C LYS A 424 29.77 -22.77 -8.46
N HIS A 425 28.46 -23.00 -8.45
CA HIS A 425 27.82 -24.02 -9.29
C HIS A 425 27.43 -23.49 -10.68
N HIS A 426 27.36 -22.17 -10.85
CA HIS A 426 26.93 -21.49 -12.07
C HIS A 426 27.86 -20.30 -12.36
N PRO A 427 29.11 -20.57 -12.76
CA PRO A 427 30.17 -19.56 -12.78
C PRO A 427 29.87 -18.44 -13.76
N VAL A 428 30.19 -17.21 -13.35
CA VAL A 428 30.02 -16.03 -14.18
C VAL A 428 31.29 -15.73 -14.98
N LYS A 429 31.12 -15.08 -16.13
CA LYS A 429 32.22 -14.61 -16.98
C LYS A 429 32.85 -13.35 -16.38
N ARG A 430 33.83 -13.54 -15.49
CA ARG A 430 34.44 -12.46 -14.69
C ARG A 430 35.15 -11.39 -15.52
N GLU A 431 35.67 -11.77 -16.69
CA GLU A 431 36.28 -10.90 -17.67
C GLU A 431 35.33 -9.81 -18.24
N LYS A 432 34.02 -9.96 -18.02
CA LYS A 432 32.99 -8.99 -18.47
C LYS A 432 32.65 -7.93 -17.41
N PHE A 433 33.33 -7.92 -16.27
CA PHE A 433 33.17 -6.88 -15.26
C PHE A 433 34.21 -5.78 -15.45
N ASN A 434 33.76 -4.53 -15.33
CA ASN A 434 34.66 -3.39 -15.20
C ASN A 434 35.31 -3.44 -13.81
N ALA A 435 36.50 -2.83 -13.65
CA ALA A 435 37.23 -2.83 -12.38
C ALA A 435 36.40 -2.30 -11.18
N ASP A 436 35.57 -1.28 -11.41
CA ASP A 436 34.71 -0.68 -10.37
C ASP A 436 33.39 -1.44 -10.14
N ASN A 437 33.19 -2.61 -10.75
CA ASN A 437 31.93 -3.34 -10.62
C ASN A 437 31.79 -3.94 -9.21
N PRO A 438 30.66 -3.72 -8.51
CA PRO A 438 30.45 -4.28 -7.17
C PRO A 438 30.55 -5.81 -7.13
N ALA A 439 30.28 -6.51 -8.24
CA ALA A 439 30.33 -7.96 -8.34
C ALA A 439 31.69 -8.55 -8.01
N LEU A 440 32.80 -7.92 -8.44
CA LEU A 440 34.15 -8.45 -8.22
C LEU A 440 34.43 -8.58 -6.72
N VAL A 441 34.25 -7.49 -5.97
CA VAL A 441 34.43 -7.48 -4.52
C VAL A 441 33.53 -8.51 -3.83
N ILE A 442 32.26 -8.60 -4.24
CA ILE A 442 31.30 -9.55 -3.66
C ILE A 442 31.74 -11.00 -3.86
N LEU A 443 32.18 -11.34 -5.07
CA LEU A 443 32.54 -12.70 -5.48
C LEU A 443 33.94 -13.12 -4.99
N ASP A 444 34.83 -12.17 -4.75
CA ASP A 444 36.18 -12.42 -4.19
C ASP A 444 36.17 -12.51 -2.66
N THR A 445 35.11 -12.00 -2.02
CA THR A 445 34.95 -12.10 -0.56
C THR A 445 34.67 -13.55 -0.15
N PRO A 446 35.41 -14.13 0.81
CA PRO A 446 35.18 -15.48 1.28
C PRO A 446 33.80 -15.61 1.96
N SER A 447 33.19 -16.79 1.82
CA SER A 447 31.91 -17.06 2.47
C SER A 447 32.07 -17.23 3.98
N THR A 448 31.13 -16.70 4.76
CA THR A 448 31.16 -16.81 6.23
C THR A 448 30.55 -18.13 6.73
N ILE A 449 29.63 -18.69 5.96
CA ILE A 449 28.96 -19.96 6.26
C ILE A 449 28.93 -20.89 5.04
N ASN A 450 28.74 -22.18 5.29
CA ASN A 450 28.47 -23.17 4.24
C ASN A 450 26.98 -23.17 3.91
N ILE A 451 26.63 -23.07 2.63
CA ILE A 451 25.25 -22.96 2.15
C ILE A 451 24.79 -24.29 1.58
N SER A 452 23.64 -24.78 2.07
CA SER A 452 22.98 -25.98 1.54
C SER A 452 21.72 -25.62 0.74
N PHE A 453 21.71 -25.97 -0.54
CA PHE A 453 20.54 -25.82 -1.41
C PHE A 453 19.58 -27.02 -1.38
N THR A 454 19.80 -28.01 -0.50
CA THR A 454 18.87 -29.14 -0.31
C THR A 454 17.48 -28.63 -0.01
N VAL A 455 16.47 -29.12 -0.76
CA VAL A 455 15.10 -28.60 -0.67
C VAL A 455 14.56 -28.74 0.75
N HIS A 456 14.23 -27.61 1.37
CA HIS A 456 13.69 -27.57 2.73
C HIS A 456 12.15 -27.75 2.68
N PRO A 457 11.53 -28.51 3.60
CA PRO A 457 10.07 -28.76 3.58
C PRO A 457 9.22 -27.48 3.61
N LYS A 458 9.67 -26.44 4.32
CA LYS A 458 9.00 -25.14 4.42
C LYS A 458 9.31 -24.16 3.26
N ALA A 459 10.11 -24.58 2.28
CA ALA A 459 10.51 -23.71 1.17
C ALA A 459 9.35 -23.38 0.21
N ASN A 460 8.34 -24.26 0.10
CA ASN A 460 7.13 -23.98 -0.67
C ASN A 460 5.97 -23.63 0.28
N PRO A 461 5.52 -22.37 0.36
CA PRO A 461 4.45 -21.99 1.29
C PRO A 461 3.12 -22.66 0.95
N ILE A 462 2.28 -22.90 1.96
CA ILE A 462 1.00 -23.61 1.84
C ILE A 462 0.09 -22.92 0.83
N SER A 463 0.01 -21.57 0.85
CA SER A 463 -0.81 -20.83 -0.09
C SER A 463 -0.47 -21.11 -1.56
N ARG A 464 0.80 -21.37 -1.87
CA ARG A 464 1.25 -21.74 -3.22
C ARG A 464 0.94 -23.19 -3.55
N GLN A 465 1.05 -24.10 -2.57
CA GLN A 465 0.67 -25.50 -2.75
C GLN A 465 -0.84 -25.65 -3.02
N SER A 466 -1.66 -24.83 -2.35
CA SER A 466 -3.12 -24.81 -2.51
C SER A 466 -3.61 -24.00 -3.72
N GLY A 467 -2.73 -23.52 -4.59
CA GLY A 467 -3.10 -22.82 -5.82
C GLY A 467 -3.82 -21.47 -5.62
N LEU A 468 -3.66 -20.81 -4.46
CA LEU A 468 -4.30 -19.52 -4.21
C LEU A 468 -3.73 -18.43 -5.13
N SER A 469 -4.59 -17.49 -5.55
CA SER A 469 -4.18 -16.32 -6.33
C SER A 469 -3.42 -15.32 -5.46
N ARG A 470 -2.09 -15.49 -5.36
CA ARG A 470 -1.20 -14.71 -4.49
C ARG A 470 -0.84 -13.34 -5.08
N PHE A 471 -0.73 -13.27 -6.40
CA PHE A 471 -0.38 -12.07 -7.17
C PHE A 471 -1.35 -11.94 -8.35
N PRO A 472 -2.56 -11.42 -8.12
CA PRO A 472 -3.57 -11.30 -9.16
C PRO A 472 -3.06 -10.40 -10.29
N GLU A 473 -3.26 -10.84 -11.54
CA GLU A 473 -3.01 -10.01 -12.70
C GLU A 473 -4.12 -8.96 -12.86
N ASN A 474 -3.80 -7.87 -13.55
CA ASN A 474 -4.76 -6.80 -13.77
C ASN A 474 -5.94 -7.32 -14.62
N PRO A 475 -7.20 -7.10 -14.21
CA PRO A 475 -8.38 -7.63 -14.91
C PRO A 475 -8.57 -7.15 -16.35
N ALA A 476 -8.04 -5.98 -16.71
CA ALA A 476 -8.25 -5.37 -18.03
C ALA A 476 -7.01 -4.63 -18.56
N GLU A 477 -6.94 -4.48 -19.88
CA GLU A 477 -6.02 -3.53 -20.51
C GLU A 477 -6.34 -2.10 -20.05
N ASN A 478 -5.33 -1.30 -19.70
CA ASN A 478 -5.47 0.05 -19.11
C ASN A 478 -5.95 0.11 -17.64
N TRP A 479 -5.77 -0.96 -16.88
CA TRP A 479 -5.97 -0.96 -15.41
C TRP A 479 -5.06 0.08 -14.72
N GLY A 480 -5.65 1.12 -14.15
CA GLY A 480 -4.89 2.24 -13.59
C GLY A 480 -5.78 3.30 -12.91
N PRO A 481 -5.17 4.28 -12.23
CA PRO A 481 -5.92 5.31 -11.53
C PRO A 481 -6.74 6.14 -12.53
N GLY A 482 -8.02 6.34 -12.23
CA GLY A 482 -8.86 7.29 -12.95
C GLY A 482 -8.31 8.71 -12.81
N THR A 483 -8.56 9.56 -13.82
CA THR A 483 -8.21 10.98 -13.74
C THR A 483 -9.11 11.68 -12.74
N ARG A 484 -8.53 12.54 -11.88
CA ARG A 484 -9.30 13.44 -11.02
C ARG A 484 -10.33 14.19 -11.87
N ALA A 485 -11.58 14.27 -11.39
CA ALA A 485 -12.61 15.07 -12.04
C ALA A 485 -12.08 16.50 -12.20
N LYS A 486 -11.78 16.89 -13.44
CA LYS A 486 -11.53 18.29 -13.80
C LYS A 486 -12.84 18.81 -14.36
N THR A 487 -13.30 19.95 -13.87
CA THR A 487 -14.31 20.75 -14.56
C THR A 487 -13.68 21.22 -15.87
N MET A 488 -13.71 20.39 -16.93
CA MET A 488 -13.63 20.73 -18.36
C MET A 488 -13.55 19.48 -19.26
N ILE A 489 -14.66 19.24 -19.96
CA ILE A 489 -14.88 18.86 -21.38
C ILE A 489 -13.98 17.78 -22.03
N ASP A 490 -14.69 16.77 -22.55
CA ASP A 490 -14.35 15.75 -23.56
C ASP A 490 -13.72 14.42 -23.10
N VAL A 491 -14.59 13.40 -23.03
CA VAL A 491 -14.28 12.00 -22.71
C VAL A 491 -13.32 11.38 -23.74
N THR A 492 -13.36 11.85 -24.99
CA THR A 492 -12.49 11.38 -26.08
C THR A 492 -11.01 11.74 -25.85
N MET A 493 -10.72 12.85 -25.15
CA MET A 493 -9.36 13.27 -24.82
C MET A 493 -8.73 12.48 -23.66
N ILE A 494 -9.54 11.91 -22.77
CA ILE A 494 -9.06 11.14 -21.61
C ILE A 494 -8.63 9.73 -22.05
N GLU A 495 -9.44 9.09 -22.89
CA GLU A 495 -9.16 7.77 -23.45
C GLU A 495 -7.91 7.81 -24.35
N SER A 496 -7.81 8.85 -25.20
CA SER A 496 -6.62 9.08 -26.03
C SER A 496 -5.36 9.42 -25.22
N LYS A 497 -5.45 10.06 -24.04
CA LYS A 497 -4.29 10.25 -23.14
C LYS A 497 -3.86 8.96 -22.43
N LYS A 498 -4.80 8.10 -22.02
CA LYS A 498 -4.49 6.78 -21.46
C LYS A 498 -3.76 5.91 -22.49
N ILE A 499 -4.30 5.84 -23.71
CA ILE A 499 -3.70 5.12 -24.84
C ILE A 499 -2.31 5.70 -25.17
N LYS A 500 -2.15 7.04 -25.25
CA LYS A 500 -0.87 7.69 -25.56
C LYS A 500 0.24 7.49 -24.52
N ASN A 501 -0.11 7.21 -23.26
CA ASN A 501 0.86 7.02 -22.19
C ASN A 501 1.15 5.54 -21.90
N GLN A 502 0.31 4.63 -22.39
CA GLN A 502 0.52 3.20 -22.27
C GLN A 502 1.75 2.78 -23.08
N GLY A 503 2.61 1.97 -22.47
CA GLY A 503 3.77 1.42 -23.18
C GLY A 503 4.83 2.45 -23.58
N LYS A 504 4.72 3.74 -23.23
CA LYS A 504 5.72 4.77 -23.61
C LYS A 504 7.16 4.38 -23.27
N PHE A 505 7.38 3.71 -22.13
CA PHE A 505 8.69 3.16 -21.76
C PHE A 505 9.07 1.91 -22.55
N LYS A 506 8.12 1.03 -22.88
CA LYS A 506 8.34 -0.13 -23.76
C LYS A 506 8.64 0.31 -25.20
N GLN A 507 7.90 1.28 -25.73
CA GLN A 507 8.10 1.89 -27.04
C GLN A 507 9.40 2.68 -27.09
N LYS A 508 9.73 3.48 -26.07
CA LYS A 508 11.02 4.18 -25.98
C LYS A 508 12.19 3.20 -25.91
N ASN A 509 12.06 2.12 -25.14
CA ASN A 509 13.08 1.05 -25.10
C ASN A 509 13.16 0.24 -26.39
N LYS A 510 12.05 0.07 -27.11
CA LYS A 510 12.00 -0.57 -28.43
C LYS A 510 12.67 0.33 -29.47
N MET A 511 12.32 1.62 -29.54
CA MET A 511 12.99 2.62 -30.39
C MET A 511 14.48 2.74 -30.08
N LEU A 512 14.89 2.73 -28.81
CA LEU A 512 16.31 2.72 -28.43
C LEU A 512 17.03 1.41 -28.79
N LYS A 513 16.31 0.29 -28.88
CA LYS A 513 16.85 -0.99 -29.37
C LYS A 513 16.95 -1.00 -30.89
N ASP A 514 15.94 -0.49 -31.57
CA ASP A 514 15.87 -0.41 -33.03
C ASP A 514 16.95 0.56 -33.54
N GLN A 515 17.11 1.74 -32.91
CA GLN A 515 18.22 2.67 -33.18
C GLN A 515 19.61 2.07 -32.91
N ARG A 516 19.73 1.13 -31.96
CA ARG A 516 21.00 0.42 -31.70
C ARG A 516 21.26 -0.70 -32.70
N MET A 517 20.23 -1.22 -33.36
CA MET A 517 20.36 -2.19 -34.45
C MET A 517 20.66 -1.49 -35.77
N GLU A 518 19.97 -0.38 -36.08
CA GLU A 518 20.26 0.46 -37.26
C GLU A 518 21.70 1.00 -37.23
N ASN A 519 22.16 1.53 -36.08
CA ASN A 519 23.56 1.96 -35.93
C ASN A 519 24.60 0.82 -35.97
N LYS A 520 24.17 -0.44 -35.83
CA LYS A 520 25.04 -1.61 -36.02
C LYS A 520 25.11 -2.00 -37.50
N ASP A 521 23.97 -1.99 -38.18
CA ASP A 521 23.88 -2.30 -39.61
C ASP A 521 24.60 -1.24 -40.46
N ASP A 522 24.57 0.04 -40.07
CA ASP A 522 25.32 1.12 -40.74
C ASP A 522 26.84 1.04 -40.49
N ASN A 523 27.27 0.54 -39.33
CA ASN A 523 28.70 0.28 -39.03
C ASN A 523 29.22 -0.98 -39.73
N GLU A 524 28.36 -1.97 -40.00
CA GLU A 524 28.74 -3.14 -40.81
C GLU A 524 28.81 -2.79 -42.30
N ARG A 525 27.92 -1.91 -42.81
CA ARG A 525 27.97 -1.41 -44.19
C ARG A 525 29.17 -0.52 -44.49
N THR A 526 29.57 0.34 -43.56
CA THR A 526 30.77 1.19 -43.71
C THR A 526 32.08 0.39 -43.62
N ASN A 527 32.10 -0.74 -42.89
CA ASN A 527 33.27 -1.63 -42.87
C ASN A 527 33.40 -2.52 -44.10
N THR A 528 32.31 -2.81 -44.83
CA THR A 528 32.39 -3.53 -46.12
C THR A 528 32.90 -2.66 -47.26
N ASP A 529 32.60 -1.35 -47.27
CA ASP A 529 33.05 -0.42 -48.34
C ASP A 529 34.52 0.03 -48.20
N LEU A 530 35.12 -0.14 -47.01
CA LEU A 530 36.55 0.13 -46.78
C LEU A 530 37.46 -1.07 -47.11
N SER A 531 36.88 -2.23 -47.43
CA SER A 531 37.63 -3.46 -47.76
C SER A 531 37.81 -3.71 -49.27
N SER A 532 37.20 -2.87 -50.13
CA SER A 532 37.23 -3.03 -51.60
C SER A 532 38.04 -1.95 -52.33
N SER A 533 38.89 -1.18 -51.64
CA SER A 533 39.65 -0.06 -52.23
C SER A 533 41.16 -0.07 -51.91
N ASN A 534 41.76 -1.23 -51.68
CA ASN A 534 43.22 -1.40 -51.60
C ASN A 534 43.70 -2.65 -52.38
N GLN A 535 43.52 -2.62 -53.69
CA GLN A 535 44.30 -3.39 -54.66
C GLN A 535 44.55 -2.48 -55.86
N ASP A 536 45.60 -1.68 -55.77
CA ASP A 536 46.46 -1.24 -56.89
C ASP A 536 47.45 -0.20 -56.35
N ILE A 537 48.67 -0.68 -56.05
CA ILE A 537 50.03 -0.11 -56.12
C ILE A 537 50.95 -0.92 -55.20
#